data_AF-A0A5C6CQJ7-F1
#
_entry.id   AF-A0A5C6CQJ7-F1
#
_cell.length_a   1.000
_cell.length_b   1.000
_cell.length_c   1.000
_cell.angle_alpha   90.00
_cell.angle_beta   90.00
_cell.angle_gamma   90.00
#
_symmetry.space_group_name_H-M   'P 1'
#
loop_
_entity.id
_entity.type
_entity.pdbx_description
1 polymer ?
#
loop_
_entity_poly.entity_id
_entity_poly.type
_entity_poly.pdbx_seq_one_letter_code
_entity_poly.pdbx_strand_id
1 'polypeptide(L)'
;MAAGEELFFTFDVPQIMDLRQMFFQQRVWIAVLAILVSSNFTVSFCDQPVAVSDDISQQDQASAGGGKPKSETKKAASDAGQADFDDAVIKRIEAESPEQLAAVSTLLESALTKGLNEENESFAEKMLASVLVQRSQQVVALMQRVRGRRMLQLRDEALEFLRKATQSDPTLVEAYLMIAQLNILPEGNRDEMTTATSKAIELLVDEPIQQSRAYVLRAVAQEDAEKKMADLDSAIQADPSNIEALQARAGLRMQSDDVDGAMADLKLILAEDPGNQVVAQAAVQQLLDAERVDDAVELITKTLAAKPSEGMYRMRAILYRLQGKEDEALADLNKALAMQPKDPISLLQRSEIALSRGDIQAAKRDLKTAMGIAPQVADAEQAIVVRCLIAVEEGRMADAINDMKTLVDRDPTSIVRQLQLANLYLRDERPRQAIEILSAVLDRDPKNASVLRSRADALLSVGEHADAVADYERAAKVTQDDSVELPGILNNLAWVLATSPNDTLRDGNRAVEHGKRAAELTQFKEAHILSTLAAGYAEIGDFEKAIEWSRKAVELGESDENEQIEQLKEELESYRQNKPWREKQELEENKVPILSPEDLIDT
;
A
#
# COMPACT_ATOMS: atom_id res chain seq x y z
N MET A 1 15.29 -31.01 -31.30
CA MET A 1 13.95 -31.06 -30.68
C MET A 1 13.89 -29.97 -29.64
N ALA A 2 12.96 -29.02 -29.76
CA ALA A 2 12.71 -28.07 -28.68
C ALA A 2 11.96 -28.85 -27.59
N ALA A 3 12.53 -28.91 -26.38
CA ALA A 3 11.91 -29.51 -25.23
C ALA A 3 10.52 -28.88 -25.00
N GLY A 4 9.48 -29.63 -25.34
CA GLY A 4 8.13 -29.43 -24.81
C GLY A 4 8.13 -29.86 -23.36
N GLU A 5 8.81 -29.11 -22.50
CA GLU A 5 8.45 -29.08 -21.09
C GLU A 5 7.41 -27.96 -20.96
N GLU A 6 6.26 -28.30 -20.38
CA GLU A 6 5.44 -27.34 -19.67
C GLU A 6 6.36 -26.65 -18.65
N LEU A 7 7.00 -25.56 -19.08
CA LEU A 7 7.27 -24.43 -18.21
C LEU A 7 5.89 -23.97 -17.78
N PHE A 8 5.33 -24.65 -16.77
CA PHE A 8 4.38 -24.05 -15.87
C PHE A 8 4.93 -22.66 -15.61
N PHE A 9 4.20 -21.65 -16.06
CA PHE A 9 4.37 -20.31 -15.56
C PHE A 9 3.99 -20.35 -14.08
N THR A 10 4.82 -20.98 -13.23
CA THR A 10 4.80 -20.73 -11.80
C THR A 10 5.33 -19.32 -11.66
N PHE A 11 4.41 -18.37 -11.76
CA PHE A 11 4.64 -17.03 -11.29
C PHE A 11 4.85 -17.13 -9.78
N ASP A 12 6.10 -17.27 -9.35
CA ASP A 12 6.47 -16.67 -8.09
C ASP A 12 6.28 -15.16 -8.30
N VAL A 13 5.22 -14.63 -7.69
CA VAL A 13 4.94 -13.20 -7.65
C VAL A 13 5.56 -12.64 -6.38
N PRO A 14 6.81 -12.17 -6.39
CA PRO A 14 7.21 -11.08 -5.54
C PRO A 14 7.26 -9.83 -6.41
N GLN A 15 6.28 -8.94 -6.22
CA GLN A 15 6.43 -7.47 -6.22
C GLN A 15 5.08 -6.78 -6.47
N ILE A 16 4.28 -6.66 -5.41
CA ILE A 16 3.27 -5.59 -5.27
C ILE A 16 3.82 -4.57 -4.29
N MET A 17 5.02 -4.04 -4.58
CA MET A 17 5.62 -2.95 -3.78
C MET A 17 5.71 -1.63 -4.52
N ASP A 18 5.51 -1.57 -5.84
CA ASP A 18 5.78 -0.34 -6.60
C ASP A 18 4.57 0.58 -6.85
N LEU A 19 3.40 0.24 -6.27
CA LEU A 19 2.29 1.20 -6.11
C LEU A 19 2.39 2.00 -4.80
N ARG A 20 3.36 1.69 -3.93
CA ARG A 20 3.50 2.28 -2.58
C ARG A 20 3.95 3.74 -2.56
N GLN A 21 4.54 4.28 -3.62
CA GLN A 21 5.14 5.63 -3.59
C GLN A 21 4.38 6.72 -4.35
N MET A 22 3.55 6.41 -5.35
CA MET A 22 3.16 7.48 -6.29
C MET A 22 2.00 8.37 -5.82
N PHE A 23 1.15 7.95 -4.86
CA PHE A 23 -0.05 8.74 -4.51
C PHE A 23 -0.47 8.83 -3.03
N PHE A 24 0.16 8.10 -2.10
CA PHE A 24 -0.43 7.88 -0.77
C PHE A 24 0.18 8.72 0.37
N GLN A 25 1.52 8.79 0.47
CA GLN A 25 2.21 9.49 1.57
C GLN A 25 1.90 11.00 1.61
N GLN A 26 1.70 11.63 0.44
CA GLN A 26 1.37 13.06 0.37
C GLN A 26 -0.12 13.36 0.64
N ARG A 27 -1.03 12.39 0.46
CA ARG A 27 -2.48 12.61 0.60
C ARG A 27 -3.03 12.23 1.97
N VAL A 28 -2.49 11.23 2.65
CA VAL A 28 -2.94 10.84 4.00
C VAL A 28 -2.54 11.87 5.04
N TRP A 29 -1.32 12.41 4.96
CA TRP A 29 -0.89 13.50 5.84
C TRP A 29 -1.68 14.79 5.60
N ILE A 30 -1.99 15.12 4.35
CA ILE A 30 -2.84 16.28 4.00
C ILE A 30 -4.31 16.03 4.39
N ALA A 31 -4.82 14.79 4.33
CA ALA A 31 -6.18 14.45 4.74
C ALA A 31 -6.36 14.46 6.27
N VAL A 32 -5.36 13.99 7.04
CA VAL A 32 -5.37 14.08 8.52
C VAL A 32 -5.25 15.53 8.98
N LEU A 33 -4.39 16.34 8.33
CA LEU A 33 -4.33 17.79 8.59
C LEU A 33 -5.61 18.51 8.12
N ALA A 34 -6.21 18.08 7.01
CA ALA A 34 -7.45 18.65 6.50
C ALA A 34 -8.64 18.28 7.38
N ILE A 35 -8.70 17.09 7.98
CA ILE A 35 -9.75 16.70 8.94
C ILE A 35 -9.64 17.57 10.21
N LEU A 36 -8.42 17.77 10.75
CA LEU A 36 -8.18 18.67 11.89
C LEU A 36 -8.51 20.15 11.59
N VAL A 37 -8.46 20.57 10.32
CA VAL A 37 -8.75 21.95 9.89
C VAL A 37 -10.19 22.12 9.35
N SER A 38 -10.89 21.03 9.01
CA SER A 38 -12.23 21.05 8.38
C SER A 38 -13.37 20.58 9.29
N SER A 39 -13.09 20.21 10.53
CA SER A 39 -14.11 20.05 11.58
C SER A 39 -14.83 21.37 11.81
N ASN A 40 -15.89 21.60 11.04
CA ASN A 40 -16.87 22.66 11.21
C ASN A 40 -17.46 22.55 12.62
N PHE A 41 -16.96 23.35 13.56
CA PHE A 41 -17.71 23.67 14.77
C PHE A 41 -18.81 24.67 14.39
N THR A 42 -19.97 24.17 13.98
CA THR A 42 -21.20 24.87 14.29
C THR A 42 -21.39 24.78 15.80
N VAL A 43 -21.10 25.87 16.51
CA VAL A 43 -21.58 26.07 17.88
C VAL A 43 -23.11 26.11 17.79
N SER A 44 -23.77 25.01 18.14
CA SER A 44 -25.21 25.00 18.33
C SER A 44 -25.49 25.75 19.63
N PHE A 45 -26.08 26.93 19.51
CA PHE A 45 -26.58 27.71 20.64
C PHE A 45 -27.57 26.85 21.43
N CYS A 46 -27.30 26.65 22.72
CA CYS A 46 -28.33 26.23 23.66
C CYS A 46 -29.04 27.50 24.11
N ASP A 47 -30.11 27.88 23.40
CA ASP A 47 -31.07 28.88 23.87
C ASP A 47 -31.84 28.28 25.06
N GLN A 48 -31.42 28.63 26.27
CA GLN A 48 -32.27 28.59 27.45
C GLN A 48 -32.30 30.01 28.02
N PRO A 49 -33.43 30.72 27.97
CA PRO A 49 -33.53 32.03 28.61
C PRO A 49 -33.39 31.83 30.12
N VAL A 50 -32.49 32.59 30.74
CA VAL A 50 -32.43 32.74 32.19
C VAL A 50 -33.74 33.37 32.63
N ALA A 51 -34.63 32.54 33.19
CA ALA A 51 -35.82 33.02 33.87
C ALA A 51 -35.36 33.80 35.10
N VAL A 52 -35.63 35.10 35.09
CA VAL A 52 -35.62 35.95 36.28
C VAL A 52 -36.69 35.40 37.23
N SER A 53 -36.28 34.70 38.29
CA SER A 53 -37.16 34.39 39.39
C SER A 53 -37.03 35.49 40.45
N ASP A 54 -38.04 36.35 40.49
CA ASP A 54 -38.37 37.15 41.67
C ASP A 54 -38.64 36.19 42.84
N ASP A 55 -37.81 36.22 43.89
CA ASP A 55 -38.30 35.98 45.23
C ASP A 55 -37.41 36.65 46.29
N ILE A 56 -37.83 37.85 46.67
CA ILE A 56 -37.41 38.52 47.90
C ILE A 56 -38.40 38.09 48.98
N SER A 57 -37.98 37.23 49.92
CA SER A 57 -38.64 37.15 51.23
C SER A 57 -37.69 36.73 52.35
N GLN A 58 -37.35 37.73 53.16
CA GLN A 58 -37.19 37.80 54.62
C GLN A 58 -37.03 36.53 55.49
N GLN A 59 -36.15 36.72 56.50
CA GLN A 59 -36.01 36.05 57.81
C GLN A 59 -35.35 34.67 57.79
N ASP A 60 -34.27 34.42 58.54
CA ASP A 60 -34.23 34.54 60.00
C ASP A 60 -32.81 34.68 60.61
N GLN A 61 -32.81 35.09 61.89
CA GLN A 61 -31.69 35.61 62.68
C GLN A 61 -30.76 34.58 63.34
N ALA A 62 -29.60 35.11 63.74
CA ALA A 62 -28.83 34.82 64.96
C ALA A 62 -27.80 33.66 64.98
N SER A 63 -26.51 34.05 64.99
CA SER A 63 -25.68 33.81 66.17
C SER A 63 -24.54 34.84 66.23
N ALA A 64 -24.47 35.56 67.35
CA ALA A 64 -23.44 36.54 67.67
C ALA A 64 -22.19 35.86 68.24
N GLY A 65 -21.02 36.26 67.76
CA GLY A 65 -19.72 35.94 68.34
C GLY A 65 -18.78 37.14 68.18
N GLY A 66 -18.61 37.91 69.25
CA GLY A 66 -17.91 39.19 69.24
C GLY A 66 -16.39 39.07 69.10
N GLY A 67 -15.82 39.92 68.25
CA GLY A 67 -14.41 40.27 68.20
C GLY A 67 -14.28 41.73 67.77
N LYS A 68 -13.71 42.57 68.64
CA LYS A 68 -13.53 44.02 68.47
C LYS A 68 -12.71 44.39 67.22
N PRO A 69 -12.90 45.61 66.67
CA PRO A 69 -12.48 45.96 65.32
C PRO A 69 -10.98 46.27 65.28
N LYS A 70 -10.25 45.62 64.37
CA LYS A 70 -9.01 46.19 63.85
C LYS A 70 -9.42 47.22 62.79
N SER A 71 -9.05 48.47 63.05
CA SER A 71 -9.14 49.55 62.07
C SER A 71 -8.18 49.25 60.92
N GLU A 72 -8.65 48.50 59.93
CA GLU A 72 -8.08 48.55 58.60
C GLU A 72 -8.86 49.62 57.84
N THR A 73 -8.19 50.74 57.63
CA THR A 73 -8.54 51.75 56.65
C THR A 73 -8.81 51.06 55.32
N LYS A 74 -10.09 50.80 55.00
CA LYS A 74 -10.55 50.61 53.62
C LYS A 74 -10.02 51.80 52.82
N LYS A 75 -9.07 51.55 51.92
CA LYS A 75 -8.86 52.44 50.78
C LYS A 75 -10.25 52.62 50.16
N ALA A 76 -10.78 53.84 50.17
CA ALA A 76 -11.87 54.17 49.26
C ALA A 76 -11.32 53.93 47.86
N ALA A 77 -11.68 52.80 47.25
CA ALA A 77 -11.45 52.58 45.83
C ALA A 77 -12.12 53.75 45.12
N SER A 78 -11.36 54.51 44.33
CA SER A 78 -11.95 55.54 43.51
C SER A 78 -12.85 54.86 42.49
N ASP A 79 -14.15 55.04 42.60
CA ASP A 79 -15.14 54.53 41.65
C ASP A 79 -15.15 55.37 40.35
N ALA A 80 -13.98 55.86 39.95
CA ALA A 80 -13.82 56.79 38.85
C ALA A 80 -14.08 56.11 37.50
N GLY A 81 -14.01 54.77 37.45
CA GLY A 81 -14.38 53.96 36.30
C GLY A 81 -15.87 53.60 36.20
N GLN A 82 -16.68 53.85 37.23
CA GLN A 82 -18.07 53.34 37.28
C GLN A 82 -18.93 53.86 36.13
N ALA A 83 -18.80 55.13 35.76
CA ALA A 83 -19.56 55.71 34.65
C ALA A 83 -19.25 55.03 33.31
N ASP A 84 -17.97 54.71 33.05
CA ASP A 84 -17.56 54.01 31.84
C ASP A 84 -18.05 52.55 31.85
N PHE A 85 -18.05 51.93 33.03
CA PHE A 85 -18.56 50.56 33.21
C PHE A 85 -20.07 50.49 32.99
N ASP A 86 -20.85 51.40 33.57
CA ASP A 86 -22.31 51.47 33.37
C ASP A 86 -22.64 51.67 31.87
N ASP A 87 -21.92 52.57 31.20
CA ASP A 87 -22.04 52.79 29.75
C ASP A 87 -21.67 51.53 28.95
N ALA A 88 -20.64 50.78 29.38
CA ALA A 88 -20.25 49.54 28.74
C ALA A 88 -21.32 48.46 28.86
N VAL A 89 -21.90 48.29 30.05
CA VAL A 89 -22.98 47.32 30.32
C VAL A 89 -24.19 47.62 29.44
N ILE A 90 -24.60 48.89 29.36
CA ILE A 90 -25.72 49.30 28.50
C ILE A 90 -25.42 48.98 27.02
N LYS A 91 -24.24 49.35 26.54
CA LYS A 91 -23.87 49.12 25.12
C LYS A 91 -23.67 47.64 24.80
N ARG A 92 -23.28 46.81 25.78
CA ARG A 92 -23.05 45.38 25.58
C ARG A 92 -24.30 44.64 25.14
N ILE A 93 -25.48 45.06 25.61
CA ILE A 93 -26.78 44.40 25.37
C ILE A 93 -27.10 44.31 23.88
N GLU A 94 -26.81 45.36 23.11
CA GLU A 94 -27.13 45.47 21.68
C GLU A 94 -25.90 45.30 20.77
N ALA A 95 -24.73 44.99 21.33
CA ALA A 95 -23.48 44.96 20.59
C ALA A 95 -23.31 43.66 19.80
N GLU A 96 -23.43 43.77 18.47
CA GLU A 96 -23.20 42.66 17.53
C GLU A 96 -22.16 42.98 16.47
N SER A 97 -22.09 44.23 15.99
CA SER A 97 -21.14 44.64 14.95
C SER A 97 -19.71 44.79 15.51
N PRO A 98 -18.67 44.65 14.64
CA PRO A 98 -17.28 44.88 15.04
C PRO A 98 -17.06 46.24 15.71
N GLU A 99 -17.71 47.30 15.23
CA GLU A 99 -17.62 48.65 15.75
C GLU A 99 -18.26 48.77 17.14
N GLN A 100 -19.41 48.15 17.35
CA GLN A 100 -20.08 48.14 18.66
C GLN A 100 -19.27 47.37 19.70
N LEU A 101 -18.77 46.18 19.35
CA LEU A 101 -17.93 45.38 20.26
C LEU A 101 -16.62 46.09 20.58
N ALA A 102 -16.01 46.78 19.61
CA ALA A 102 -14.85 47.62 19.85
C ALA A 102 -15.16 48.72 20.87
N ALA A 103 -16.27 49.45 20.68
CA ALA A 103 -16.69 50.50 21.61
C ALA A 103 -16.93 49.98 23.03
N VAL A 104 -17.55 48.80 23.17
CA VAL A 104 -17.75 48.16 24.48
C VAL A 104 -16.41 47.81 25.12
N SER A 105 -15.48 47.16 24.39
CA SER A 105 -14.17 46.82 24.95
C SER A 105 -13.36 48.05 25.37
N THR A 106 -13.41 49.15 24.61
CA THR A 106 -12.73 50.40 24.97
C THR A 106 -13.28 51.02 26.26
N LEU A 107 -14.61 50.96 26.47
CA LEU A 107 -15.22 51.44 27.71
C LEU A 107 -14.82 50.57 28.90
N LEU A 108 -14.81 49.24 28.74
CA LEU A 108 -14.39 48.32 29.79
C LEU A 108 -12.90 48.50 30.16
N GLU A 109 -12.01 48.62 29.16
CA GLU A 109 -10.58 48.92 29.39
C GLU A 109 -10.39 50.26 30.14
N SER A 110 -11.17 51.28 29.75
CA SER A 110 -11.16 52.60 30.41
C SER A 110 -11.68 52.52 31.86
N ALA A 111 -12.76 51.78 32.10
CA ALA A 111 -13.32 51.57 33.44
C ALA A 111 -12.32 50.88 34.37
N LEU A 112 -11.71 49.78 33.91
CA LEU A 112 -10.66 49.05 34.66
C LEU A 112 -9.45 49.94 34.95
N THR A 113 -9.01 50.73 33.97
CA THR A 113 -7.86 51.65 34.13
C THR A 113 -8.15 52.76 35.15
N LYS A 114 -9.38 53.27 35.19
CA LYS A 114 -9.81 54.32 36.13
C LYS A 114 -10.08 53.79 37.55
N GLY A 115 -10.18 52.46 37.69
CA GLY A 115 -10.47 51.78 38.95
C GLY A 115 -11.96 51.59 39.18
N LEU A 116 -12.30 50.38 39.63
CA LEU A 116 -13.64 49.95 40.04
C LEU A 116 -13.57 49.38 41.46
N ASN A 117 -14.73 49.13 42.07
CA ASN A 117 -14.79 48.27 43.26
C ASN A 117 -14.54 46.79 42.86
N GLU A 118 -14.17 45.95 43.84
CA GLU A 118 -13.75 44.56 43.61
C GLU A 118 -14.78 43.70 42.84
N GLU A 119 -16.08 43.92 43.10
CA GLU A 119 -17.16 43.18 42.43
C GLU A 119 -17.31 43.61 40.96
N ASN A 120 -17.36 44.92 40.71
CA ASN A 120 -17.49 45.49 39.38
C ASN A 120 -16.21 45.30 38.55
N GLU A 121 -15.03 45.31 39.18
CA GLU A 121 -13.75 44.99 38.55
C GLU A 121 -13.78 43.56 38.01
N SER A 122 -14.11 42.58 38.84
CA SER A 122 -14.19 41.16 38.41
C SER A 122 -15.24 40.94 37.32
N PHE A 123 -16.39 41.61 37.40
CA PHE A 123 -17.41 41.51 36.37
C PHE A 123 -16.98 42.19 35.05
N ALA A 124 -16.36 43.37 35.13
CA ALA A 124 -15.82 44.08 33.97
C ALA A 124 -14.73 43.27 33.27
N GLU A 125 -13.85 42.61 34.02
CA GLU A 125 -12.81 41.71 33.50
C GLU A 125 -13.39 40.53 32.72
N LYS A 126 -14.41 39.86 33.27
CA LYS A 126 -15.10 38.73 32.59
C LYS A 126 -15.85 39.20 31.35
N MET A 127 -16.54 40.34 31.44
CA MET A 127 -17.24 40.92 30.30
C MET A 127 -16.26 41.32 29.19
N LEU A 128 -15.13 41.93 29.55
CA LEU A 128 -14.08 42.32 28.59
C LEU A 128 -13.51 41.08 27.90
N ALA A 129 -13.20 40.02 28.66
CA ALA A 129 -12.72 38.77 28.10
C ALA A 129 -13.72 38.16 27.09
N SER A 130 -15.01 38.10 27.43
CA SER A 130 -16.07 37.63 26.55
C SER A 130 -16.18 38.45 25.26
N VAL A 131 -16.16 39.79 25.38
CA VAL A 131 -16.22 40.70 24.22
C VAL A 131 -14.99 40.50 23.31
N LEU A 132 -13.80 40.34 23.88
CA LEU A 132 -12.58 40.09 23.13
C LEU A 132 -12.60 38.73 22.39
N VAL A 133 -13.13 37.67 23.00
CA VAL A 133 -13.35 36.39 22.32
C VAL A 133 -14.31 36.56 21.14
N GLN A 134 -15.44 37.24 21.33
CA GLN A 134 -16.41 37.49 20.25
C GLN A 134 -15.78 38.29 19.10
N ARG A 135 -14.96 39.29 19.41
CA ARG A 135 -14.19 40.04 18.39
C ARG A 135 -13.20 39.13 17.65
N SER A 136 -12.48 38.26 18.36
CA SER A 136 -11.59 37.28 17.75
C SER A 136 -12.34 36.35 16.78
N GLN A 137 -13.48 35.81 17.19
CA GLN A 137 -14.32 34.95 16.34
C GLN A 137 -14.75 35.65 15.04
N GLN A 138 -15.10 36.95 15.09
CA GLN A 138 -15.42 37.73 13.89
C GLN A 138 -14.23 37.85 12.94
N VAL A 139 -13.03 38.07 13.48
CA VAL A 139 -11.80 38.10 12.67
C VAL A 139 -11.51 36.72 12.05
N VAL A 140 -11.67 35.64 12.81
CA VAL A 140 -11.49 34.26 12.31
C VAL A 140 -12.49 33.94 11.20
N ALA A 141 -13.74 34.39 11.29
CA ALA A 141 -14.73 34.21 10.22
C ALA A 141 -14.29 34.89 8.90
N LEU A 142 -13.57 36.01 8.96
CA LEU A 142 -13.00 36.66 7.79
C LEU A 142 -11.81 35.88 7.20
N MET A 143 -11.03 35.19 8.04
CA MET A 143 -9.89 34.37 7.59
C MET A 143 -10.30 33.30 6.58
N GLN A 144 -11.50 32.74 6.71
CA GLN A 144 -12.02 31.70 5.80
C GLN A 144 -12.14 32.18 4.33
N ARG A 145 -12.25 33.50 4.12
CA ARG A 145 -12.47 34.11 2.79
C ARG A 145 -11.19 34.63 2.14
N VAL A 146 -10.06 34.59 2.85
CA VAL A 146 -8.78 35.15 2.38
C VAL A 146 -7.66 34.10 2.43
N ARG A 147 -6.57 34.34 1.70
CA ARG A 147 -5.41 33.44 1.61
C ARG A 147 -4.09 34.20 1.77
N GLY A 148 -3.00 33.46 1.95
CA GLY A 148 -1.64 34.01 2.02
C GLY A 148 -1.46 35.03 3.15
N ARG A 149 -0.66 36.08 2.89
CA ARG A 149 -0.27 37.07 3.91
C ARG A 149 -1.44 37.75 4.63
N ARG A 150 -2.56 37.98 3.94
CA ARG A 150 -3.74 38.59 4.56
C ARG A 150 -4.39 37.68 5.60
N MET A 151 -4.39 36.36 5.35
CA MET A 151 -4.89 35.37 6.32
C MET A 151 -4.01 35.37 7.59
N LEU A 152 -2.69 35.41 7.43
CA LEU A 152 -1.75 35.47 8.55
C LEU A 152 -1.91 36.76 9.39
N GLN A 153 -2.15 37.91 8.76
CA GLN A 153 -2.43 39.16 9.48
C GLN A 153 -3.70 39.07 10.33
N LEU A 154 -4.78 38.49 9.78
CA LEU A 154 -6.03 38.30 10.52
C LEU A 154 -5.85 37.29 11.66
N ARG A 155 -5.03 36.26 11.48
CA ARG A 155 -4.67 35.34 12.57
C ARG A 155 -3.99 36.10 13.72
N ASP A 156 -3.00 36.94 13.40
CA ASP A 156 -2.26 37.68 14.42
C ASP A 156 -3.16 38.69 15.16
N GLU A 157 -4.10 39.33 14.45
CA GLU A 157 -5.14 40.19 15.04
C GLU A 157 -6.08 39.40 15.97
N ALA A 158 -6.55 38.23 15.53
CA ALA A 158 -7.38 37.34 16.35
C ALA A 158 -6.66 36.87 17.62
N LEU A 159 -5.37 36.52 17.51
CA LEU A 159 -4.53 36.15 18.64
C LEU A 159 -4.31 37.30 19.62
N GLU A 160 -4.20 38.55 19.15
CA GLU A 160 -4.10 39.71 20.04
C GLU A 160 -5.34 39.85 20.94
N PHE A 161 -6.54 39.70 20.38
CA PHE A 161 -7.76 39.72 21.17
C PHE A 161 -7.80 38.58 22.20
N LEU A 162 -7.41 37.36 21.81
CA LEU A 162 -7.44 36.21 22.71
C LEU A 162 -6.41 36.29 23.84
N ARG A 163 -5.22 36.85 23.56
CA ARG A 163 -4.20 37.11 24.59
C ARG A 163 -4.70 38.13 25.62
N LYS A 164 -5.37 39.19 25.18
CA LYS A 164 -6.02 40.14 26.10
C LYS A 164 -7.16 39.48 26.86
N ALA A 165 -7.95 38.63 26.20
CA ALA A 165 -9.04 37.89 26.85
C ALA A 165 -8.53 36.99 27.99
N THR A 166 -7.45 36.24 27.77
CA THR A 166 -6.85 35.36 28.79
C THR A 166 -6.10 36.10 29.89
N GLN A 167 -5.64 37.34 29.64
CA GLN A 167 -5.14 38.24 30.69
C GLN A 167 -6.27 38.77 31.57
N SER A 168 -7.41 39.08 30.97
CA SER A 168 -8.59 39.62 31.65
C SER A 168 -9.35 38.54 32.43
N ASP A 169 -9.53 37.36 31.85
CA ASP A 169 -10.09 36.18 32.52
C ASP A 169 -9.20 34.95 32.30
N PRO A 170 -8.32 34.61 33.26
CA PRO A 170 -7.44 33.44 33.19
C PRO A 170 -8.17 32.09 33.30
N THR A 171 -9.49 32.08 33.52
CA THR A 171 -10.30 30.85 33.61
C THR A 171 -11.06 30.53 32.32
N LEU A 172 -10.94 31.38 31.29
CA LEU A 172 -11.68 31.26 30.04
C LEU A 172 -11.07 30.21 29.11
N VAL A 173 -11.51 28.96 29.26
CA VAL A 173 -11.03 27.80 28.48
C VAL A 173 -11.14 28.01 26.97
N GLU A 174 -12.25 28.56 26.48
CA GLU A 174 -12.49 28.79 25.06
C GLU A 174 -11.38 29.63 24.43
N ALA A 175 -10.93 30.68 25.12
CA ALA A 175 -9.89 31.56 24.61
C ALA A 175 -8.55 30.81 24.46
N TYR A 176 -8.19 29.97 25.42
CA TYR A 176 -6.98 29.13 25.34
C TYR A 176 -7.06 28.09 24.20
N LEU A 177 -8.21 27.44 24.02
CA LEU A 177 -8.40 26.49 22.92
C LEU A 177 -8.32 27.18 21.55
N MET A 178 -8.90 28.37 21.40
CA MET A 178 -8.79 29.16 20.17
C MET A 178 -7.34 29.62 19.90
N ILE A 179 -6.59 30.04 20.93
CA ILE A 179 -5.15 30.36 20.78
C ILE A 179 -4.39 29.16 20.24
N ALA A 180 -4.64 27.97 20.80
CA ALA A 180 -3.99 26.74 20.35
C ALA A 180 -4.34 26.41 18.89
N GLN A 181 -5.62 26.48 18.52
CA GLN A 181 -6.09 26.19 17.17
C GLN A 181 -5.52 27.14 16.12
N LEU A 182 -5.46 28.44 16.41
CA LEU A 182 -4.88 29.42 15.49
C LEU A 182 -3.38 29.22 15.30
N ASN A 183 -2.69 28.73 16.32
CA ASN A 183 -1.25 28.41 16.26
C ASN A 183 -0.94 27.05 15.60
N ILE A 184 -1.94 26.23 15.23
CA ILE A 184 -1.75 25.05 14.36
C ILE A 184 -1.47 25.48 12.91
N LEU A 185 -2.00 26.63 12.49
CA LEU A 185 -1.85 27.13 11.13
C LEU A 185 -0.37 27.43 10.80
N PRO A 186 0.03 27.43 9.50
CA PRO A 186 1.40 27.71 9.10
C PRO A 186 1.95 29.00 9.70
N GLU A 187 3.21 29.01 10.13
CA GLU A 187 3.86 30.11 10.88
C GLU A 187 3.26 30.38 12.28
N GLY A 188 2.56 29.41 12.87
CA GLY A 188 2.07 29.46 14.25
C GLY A 188 3.17 29.23 15.29
N ASN A 189 2.91 29.66 16.52
CA ASN A 189 3.82 29.54 17.66
C ASN A 189 3.51 28.29 18.51
N ARG A 190 4.42 27.29 18.45
CA ARG A 190 4.29 26.03 19.19
C ARG A 190 4.36 26.19 20.71
N ASP A 191 5.17 27.12 21.22
CA ASP A 191 5.30 27.36 22.66
C ASP A 191 4.01 27.96 23.23
N GLU A 192 3.43 28.91 22.49
CA GLU A 192 2.14 29.51 22.83
C GLU A 192 1.02 28.46 22.76
N MET A 193 1.03 27.61 21.74
CA MET A 193 0.09 26.49 21.62
C MET A 193 0.19 25.51 22.79
N THR A 194 1.41 25.13 23.19
CA THR A 194 1.67 24.24 24.34
C THR A 194 1.23 24.87 25.65
N THR A 195 1.49 26.17 25.83
CA THR A 195 1.09 26.92 27.03
C THR A 195 -0.44 27.01 27.13
N ALA A 196 -1.10 27.41 26.03
CA ALA A 196 -2.55 27.56 26.00
C ALA A 196 -3.27 26.22 26.22
N THR A 197 -2.85 25.16 25.52
CA THR A 197 -3.43 23.81 25.73
C THR A 197 -3.20 23.28 27.14
N SER A 198 -2.01 23.47 27.71
CA SER A 198 -1.76 23.06 29.10
C SER A 198 -2.67 23.80 30.08
N LYS A 199 -2.91 25.10 29.85
CA LYS A 199 -3.83 25.86 30.68
C LYS A 199 -5.29 25.43 30.51
N ALA A 200 -5.71 25.14 29.28
CA ALA A 200 -7.04 24.58 29.03
C ALA A 200 -7.23 23.24 29.74
N ILE A 201 -6.25 22.32 29.67
CA ILE A 201 -6.30 21.01 30.34
C ILE A 201 -6.44 21.16 31.87
N GLU A 202 -5.71 22.10 32.48
CA GLU A 202 -5.82 22.40 33.92
C GLU A 202 -7.22 22.89 34.34
N LEU A 203 -7.90 23.61 33.47
CA LEU A 203 -9.21 24.20 33.76
C LEU A 203 -10.37 23.22 33.46
N LEU A 204 -10.15 22.20 32.64
CA LEU A 204 -11.16 21.23 32.17
C LEU A 204 -11.29 19.99 33.09
N VAL A 205 -11.04 20.12 34.39
CA VAL A 205 -10.95 18.99 35.34
C VAL A 205 -12.18 18.08 35.35
N ASP A 206 -13.38 18.64 35.20
CA ASP A 206 -14.65 17.90 35.24
C ASP A 206 -15.32 17.77 33.86
N GLU A 207 -14.58 18.05 32.78
CA GLU A 207 -15.07 18.08 31.40
C GLU A 207 -14.24 17.13 30.52
N PRO A 208 -14.27 15.80 30.78
CA PRO A 208 -13.31 14.84 30.23
C PRO A 208 -13.31 14.78 28.69
N ILE A 209 -14.45 14.98 28.03
CA ILE A 209 -14.52 15.01 26.56
C ILE A 209 -13.80 16.24 26.00
N GLN A 210 -13.99 17.41 26.62
CA GLN A 210 -13.29 18.63 26.21
C GLN A 210 -11.79 18.55 26.56
N GLN A 211 -11.47 17.95 27.71
CA GLN A 211 -10.10 17.70 28.15
C GLN A 211 -9.38 16.78 27.16
N SER A 212 -10.04 15.73 26.68
CA SER A 212 -9.52 14.84 25.63
C SER A 212 -9.12 15.61 24.37
N ARG A 213 -9.99 16.52 23.90
CA ARG A 213 -9.68 17.39 22.74
C ARG A 213 -8.48 18.30 23.01
N ALA A 214 -8.37 18.86 24.21
CA ALA A 214 -7.25 19.71 24.59
C ALA A 214 -5.92 18.92 24.61
N TYR A 215 -5.93 17.67 25.06
CA TYR A 215 -4.79 16.75 24.97
C TYR A 215 -4.40 16.45 23.53
N VAL A 216 -5.35 16.18 22.62
CA VAL A 216 -5.07 15.99 21.19
C VAL A 216 -4.41 17.23 20.59
N LEU A 217 -4.94 18.42 20.89
CA LEU A 217 -4.33 19.68 20.46
C LEU A 217 -2.91 19.80 21.00
N ARG A 218 -2.66 19.52 22.28
CA ARG A 218 -1.29 19.59 22.83
C ARG A 218 -0.34 18.61 22.16
N ALA A 219 -0.79 17.39 21.88
CA ALA A 219 -0.02 16.37 21.16
C ALA A 219 0.44 16.84 19.77
N VAL A 220 -0.34 17.70 19.09
CA VAL A 220 0.07 18.29 17.81
C VAL A 220 1.21 19.31 17.97
N ALA A 221 1.31 20.00 19.10
CA ALA A 221 2.40 20.94 19.40
C ALA A 221 3.71 20.24 19.79
N GLN A 222 3.65 19.00 20.29
CA GLN A 222 4.82 18.26 20.77
C GLN A 222 5.69 17.77 19.61
N GLU A 223 6.99 18.05 19.69
CA GLU A 223 8.00 17.43 18.82
C GLU A 223 8.50 16.09 19.38
N ASP A 224 8.51 15.97 20.70
CA ASP A 224 8.97 14.78 21.40
C ASP A 224 7.92 13.67 21.31
N ALA A 225 8.30 12.52 20.77
CA ALA A 225 7.40 11.39 20.53
C ALA A 225 6.85 10.80 21.82
N GLU A 226 7.61 10.80 22.92
CA GLU A 226 7.16 10.28 24.22
C GLU A 226 6.10 11.19 24.83
N LYS A 227 6.32 12.51 24.81
CA LYS A 227 5.33 13.49 25.27
C LYS A 227 4.07 13.46 24.42
N LYS A 228 4.23 13.32 23.10
CA LYS A 228 3.10 13.18 22.19
C LYS A 228 2.29 11.92 22.49
N MET A 229 2.95 10.78 22.72
CA MET A 229 2.29 9.55 23.12
C MET A 229 1.54 9.71 24.44
N ALA A 230 2.16 10.32 25.45
CA ALA A 230 1.54 10.55 26.76
C ALA A 230 0.29 11.45 26.69
N ASP A 231 0.33 12.49 25.84
CA ASP A 231 -0.84 13.34 25.58
C ASP A 231 -1.96 12.54 24.89
N LEU A 232 -1.64 11.70 23.91
CA LEU A 232 -2.63 10.86 23.22
C LEU A 232 -3.21 9.78 24.13
N ASP A 233 -2.40 9.18 25.01
CA ASP A 233 -2.87 8.25 26.04
C ASP A 233 -3.83 8.93 27.01
N SER A 234 -3.50 10.15 27.45
CA SER A 234 -4.36 10.96 28.32
C SER A 234 -5.66 11.35 27.60
N ALA A 235 -5.60 11.67 26.31
CA ALA A 235 -6.78 11.97 25.50
C ALA A 235 -7.73 10.77 25.44
N ILE A 236 -7.21 9.57 25.19
CA ILE A 236 -7.99 8.33 25.07
C ILE A 236 -8.49 7.89 26.46
N GLN A 237 -7.74 8.15 27.53
CA GLN A 237 -8.22 7.90 28.89
C GLN A 237 -9.43 8.79 29.24
N ALA A 238 -9.40 10.06 28.83
CA ALA A 238 -10.48 11.01 29.08
C ALA A 238 -11.70 10.76 28.18
N ASP A 239 -11.49 10.36 26.93
CA ASP A 239 -12.55 9.93 26.01
C ASP A 239 -12.07 8.74 25.16
N PRO A 240 -12.43 7.50 25.56
CA PRO A 240 -12.04 6.28 24.83
C PRO A 240 -12.60 6.21 23.41
N SER A 241 -13.62 6.99 23.08
CA SER A 241 -14.25 7.04 21.76
C SER A 241 -13.69 8.15 20.86
N ASN A 242 -12.71 8.91 21.34
CA ASN A 242 -12.12 10.00 20.56
C ASN A 242 -11.32 9.45 19.36
N ILE A 243 -11.98 9.47 18.20
CA ILE A 243 -11.42 8.99 16.93
C ILE A 243 -10.16 9.74 16.55
N GLU A 244 -10.09 11.06 16.78
CA GLU A 244 -8.91 11.87 16.45
C GLU A 244 -7.70 11.44 17.28
N ALA A 245 -7.90 11.16 18.58
CA ALA A 245 -6.86 10.67 19.46
C ALA A 245 -6.38 9.26 19.07
N LEU A 246 -7.32 8.34 18.79
CA LEU A 246 -7.02 6.98 18.34
C LEU A 246 -6.28 6.98 17.00
N GLN A 247 -6.68 7.81 16.04
CA GLN A 247 -6.00 7.95 14.75
C GLN A 247 -4.59 8.52 14.90
N ALA A 248 -4.45 9.58 15.70
CA ALA A 248 -3.15 10.19 15.94
C ALA A 248 -2.19 9.22 16.67
N ARG A 249 -2.69 8.42 17.62
CA ARG A 249 -1.89 7.41 18.32
C ARG A 249 -1.54 6.23 17.42
N ALA A 250 -2.49 5.74 16.64
CA ALA A 250 -2.22 4.71 15.64
C ALA A 250 -1.13 5.15 14.66
N GLY A 251 -1.23 6.38 14.13
CA GLY A 251 -0.21 6.94 13.24
C GLY A 251 1.17 7.10 13.90
N LEU A 252 1.22 7.47 15.17
CA LEU A 252 2.48 7.55 15.93
C LEU A 252 3.09 6.16 16.16
N ARG A 253 2.26 5.18 16.53
CA ARG A 253 2.68 3.78 16.70
C ARG A 253 3.20 3.16 15.40
N MET A 254 2.58 3.47 14.26
CA MET A 254 3.10 3.08 12.95
C MET A 254 4.48 3.67 12.66
N GLN A 255 4.73 4.93 13.04
CA GLN A 255 6.06 5.55 12.88
C GLN A 255 7.13 4.89 13.76
N SER A 256 6.73 4.28 14.88
CA SER A 256 7.61 3.55 15.79
C SER A 256 7.60 2.03 15.55
N ASP A 257 7.07 1.55 14.42
CA ASP A 257 6.97 0.12 14.06
C ASP A 257 6.14 -0.73 15.05
N ASP A 258 5.30 -0.10 15.87
CA ASP A 258 4.34 -0.76 16.77
C ASP A 258 3.04 -1.06 16.02
N VAL A 259 3.10 -2.03 15.10
CA VAL A 259 1.96 -2.42 14.26
C VAL A 259 0.81 -2.96 15.12
N ASP A 260 1.10 -3.75 16.14
CA ASP A 260 0.06 -4.35 17.00
C ASP A 260 -0.72 -3.29 17.79
N GLY A 261 0.00 -2.32 18.38
CA GLY A 261 -0.64 -1.20 19.07
C GLY A 261 -1.41 -0.30 18.11
N ALA A 262 -0.90 -0.05 16.91
CA ALA A 262 -1.64 0.72 15.89
C ALA A 262 -2.93 0.00 15.47
N MET A 263 -2.86 -1.32 15.29
CA MET A 263 -4.02 -2.14 14.95
C MET A 263 -5.05 -2.22 16.07
N ALA A 264 -4.62 -2.19 17.34
CA ALA A 264 -5.53 -2.12 18.48
C ALA A 264 -6.36 -0.82 18.45
N ASP A 265 -5.71 0.32 18.17
CA ASP A 265 -6.39 1.62 18.08
C ASP A 265 -7.35 1.68 16.87
N LEU A 266 -6.91 1.19 15.71
CA LEU A 266 -7.73 1.13 14.50
C LEU A 266 -8.96 0.23 14.67
N LYS A 267 -8.83 -0.88 15.41
CA LYS A 267 -9.97 -1.76 15.75
C LYS A 267 -11.00 -1.06 16.61
N LEU A 268 -10.59 -0.17 17.52
CA LEU A 268 -11.54 0.64 18.30
C LEU A 268 -12.31 1.60 17.41
N ILE A 269 -11.65 2.26 16.46
CA ILE A 269 -12.31 3.15 15.50
C ILE A 269 -13.32 2.37 14.63
N LEU A 270 -12.93 1.17 14.16
CA LEU A 270 -13.80 0.31 13.36
C LEU A 270 -14.89 -0.39 14.18
N ALA A 271 -14.85 -0.36 15.51
CA ALA A 271 -15.95 -0.84 16.33
C ALA A 271 -17.11 0.19 16.34
N GLU A 272 -16.79 1.48 16.32
CA GLU A 272 -17.77 2.58 16.27
C GLU A 272 -18.34 2.78 14.85
N ASP A 273 -17.49 2.74 13.82
CA ASP A 273 -17.91 2.74 12.41
C ASP A 273 -17.29 1.55 11.65
N PRO A 274 -17.91 0.36 11.71
CA PRO A 274 -17.46 -0.82 10.99
C PRO A 274 -17.44 -0.67 9.46
N GLY A 275 -18.12 0.35 8.92
CA GLY A 275 -18.17 0.67 7.50
C GLY A 275 -17.13 1.71 7.06
N ASN A 276 -16.24 2.17 7.97
CA ASN A 276 -15.25 3.19 7.67
C ASN A 276 -14.13 2.65 6.76
N GLN A 277 -14.35 2.78 5.45
CA GLN A 277 -13.43 2.28 4.43
C GLN A 277 -12.04 2.90 4.50
N VAL A 278 -11.92 4.17 4.91
CA VAL A 278 -10.63 4.86 4.99
C VAL A 278 -9.76 4.24 6.09
N VAL A 279 -10.36 4.03 7.27
CA VAL A 279 -9.68 3.40 8.41
C VAL A 279 -9.40 1.93 8.12
N ALA A 280 -10.36 1.21 7.55
CA ALA A 280 -10.18 -0.19 7.15
C ALA A 280 -9.05 -0.36 6.12
N GLN A 281 -8.95 0.55 5.14
CA GLN A 281 -7.88 0.51 4.14
C GLN A 281 -6.51 0.76 4.77
N ALA A 282 -6.40 1.76 5.66
CA ALA A 282 -5.15 2.02 6.37
C ALA A 282 -4.72 0.80 7.20
N ALA A 283 -5.66 0.19 7.93
CA ALA A 283 -5.43 -1.00 8.72
C ALA A 283 -5.00 -2.21 7.87
N VAL A 284 -5.67 -2.46 6.74
CA VAL A 284 -5.29 -3.52 5.79
C VAL A 284 -3.87 -3.33 5.30
N GLN A 285 -3.49 -2.11 4.91
CA GLN A 285 -2.12 -1.85 4.45
C GLN A 285 -1.09 -2.22 5.51
N GLN A 286 -1.32 -1.87 6.77
CA GLN A 286 -0.41 -2.22 7.87
C GLN A 286 -0.31 -3.73 8.08
N LEU A 287 -1.44 -4.44 7.98
CA LEU A 287 -1.45 -5.89 8.08
C LEU A 287 -0.64 -6.53 6.94
N LEU A 288 -0.73 -5.99 5.72
CA LEU A 288 0.10 -6.46 4.59
C LEU A 288 1.58 -6.14 4.77
N ASP A 289 1.91 -4.97 5.33
CA ASP A 289 3.30 -4.59 5.65
C ASP A 289 3.92 -5.52 6.70
N ALA A 290 3.10 -6.01 7.63
CA ALA A 290 3.48 -7.01 8.62
C ALA A 290 3.30 -8.47 8.14
N GLU A 291 3.06 -8.70 6.85
CA GLU A 291 2.83 -10.03 6.24
C GLU A 291 1.63 -10.82 6.82
N ARG A 292 0.72 -10.14 7.52
CA ARG A 292 -0.50 -10.70 8.13
C ARG A 292 -1.68 -10.68 7.16
N VAL A 293 -1.52 -11.39 6.04
CA VAL A 293 -2.51 -11.41 4.94
C VAL A 293 -3.88 -11.94 5.39
N ASP A 294 -3.93 -12.96 6.25
CA ASP A 294 -5.18 -13.53 6.75
C ASP A 294 -5.98 -12.54 7.60
N ASP A 295 -5.31 -11.80 8.48
CA ASP A 295 -5.96 -10.76 9.29
C ASP A 295 -6.51 -9.63 8.41
N ALA A 296 -5.80 -9.29 7.33
CA ALA A 296 -6.26 -8.30 6.36
C ALA A 296 -7.54 -8.76 5.65
N VAL A 297 -7.58 -10.02 5.21
CA VAL A 297 -8.76 -10.63 4.59
C VAL A 297 -9.94 -10.66 5.57
N GLU A 298 -9.72 -11.02 6.84
CA GLU A 298 -10.76 -11.02 7.87
C GLU A 298 -11.32 -9.61 8.10
N LEU A 299 -10.43 -8.60 8.19
CA LEU A 299 -10.84 -7.22 8.39
C LEU A 299 -11.67 -6.68 7.23
N ILE A 300 -11.25 -6.94 5.99
CA ILE A 300 -12.02 -6.55 4.81
C ILE A 300 -13.38 -7.27 4.80
N THR A 301 -13.41 -8.55 5.20
CA THR A 301 -14.65 -9.33 5.28
C THR A 301 -15.65 -8.72 6.25
N LYS A 302 -15.20 -8.32 7.44
CA LYS A 302 -16.04 -7.61 8.44
C LYS A 302 -16.50 -6.25 7.90
N THR A 303 -15.61 -5.50 7.27
CA THR A 303 -15.92 -4.18 6.68
C THR A 303 -16.98 -4.29 5.58
N LEU A 304 -16.84 -5.28 4.69
CA LEU A 304 -17.80 -5.56 3.62
C LEU A 304 -19.16 -6.03 4.15
N ALA A 305 -19.18 -6.79 5.25
CA ALA A 305 -20.43 -7.20 5.90
C ALA A 305 -21.20 -6.01 6.49
N ALA A 306 -20.48 -5.02 7.04
CA ALA A 306 -21.07 -3.78 7.54
C ALA A 306 -21.52 -2.85 6.40
N LYS A 307 -20.64 -2.63 5.42
CA LYS A 307 -20.91 -1.74 4.28
C LYS A 307 -20.20 -2.26 3.02
N PRO A 308 -20.94 -2.92 2.09
CA PRO A 308 -20.39 -3.35 0.82
C PRO A 308 -19.78 -2.19 0.03
N SER A 309 -18.63 -2.44 -0.59
CA SER A 309 -17.99 -1.45 -1.47
C SER A 309 -17.12 -2.09 -2.52
N GLU A 310 -17.08 -1.46 -3.68
CA GLU A 310 -16.24 -1.87 -4.81
C GLU A 310 -14.77 -1.99 -4.39
N GLY A 311 -14.21 -0.93 -3.79
CA GLY A 311 -12.80 -0.88 -3.42
C GLY A 311 -12.39 -1.98 -2.43
N MET A 312 -13.27 -2.33 -1.48
CA MET A 312 -13.00 -3.41 -0.53
C MET A 312 -13.12 -4.80 -1.18
N TYR A 313 -14.11 -5.02 -2.06
CA TYR A 313 -14.18 -6.26 -2.84
C TYR A 313 -12.94 -6.44 -3.70
N ARG A 314 -12.53 -5.39 -4.41
CA ARG A 314 -11.32 -5.39 -5.23
C ARG A 314 -10.07 -5.70 -4.40
N MET A 315 -9.91 -5.05 -3.25
CA MET A 315 -8.75 -5.27 -2.38
C MET A 315 -8.71 -6.71 -1.85
N ARG A 316 -9.86 -7.26 -1.40
CA ARG A 316 -9.91 -8.65 -0.95
C ARG A 316 -9.65 -9.64 -2.08
N ALA A 317 -10.11 -9.35 -3.30
CA ALA A 317 -9.81 -10.19 -4.45
C ALA A 317 -8.31 -10.26 -4.76
N ILE A 318 -7.59 -9.14 -4.67
CA ILE A 318 -6.12 -9.13 -4.80
C ILE A 318 -5.47 -10.02 -3.74
N LEU A 319 -5.94 -9.95 -2.48
CA LEU A 319 -5.41 -10.82 -1.41
C LEU A 319 -5.74 -12.29 -1.63
N TYR A 320 -6.95 -12.61 -2.11
CA TYR A 320 -7.30 -13.99 -2.46
C TYR A 320 -6.43 -14.54 -3.59
N ARG A 321 -6.08 -13.73 -4.60
CA ARG A 321 -5.12 -14.14 -5.63
C ARG A 321 -3.74 -14.46 -5.06
N LEU A 322 -3.23 -13.63 -4.14
CA LEU A 322 -1.95 -13.92 -3.46
C LEU A 322 -1.99 -15.23 -2.67
N GLN A 323 -3.18 -15.66 -2.23
CA GLN A 323 -3.38 -16.93 -1.54
C GLN A 323 -3.69 -18.11 -2.49
N GLY A 324 -3.68 -17.91 -3.81
CA GLY A 324 -4.08 -18.93 -4.79
C GLY A 324 -5.58 -19.22 -4.84
N LYS A 325 -6.41 -18.40 -4.17
CA LYS A 325 -7.87 -18.53 -4.08
C LYS A 325 -8.56 -17.81 -5.24
N GLU A 326 -8.33 -18.30 -6.46
CA GLU A 326 -8.80 -17.62 -7.67
C GLU A 326 -10.33 -17.55 -7.79
N ASP A 327 -11.07 -18.55 -7.30
CA ASP A 327 -12.54 -18.56 -7.37
C ASP A 327 -13.14 -17.46 -6.48
N GLU A 328 -12.63 -17.31 -5.26
CA GLU A 328 -13.02 -16.25 -4.34
C GLU A 328 -12.63 -14.88 -4.87
N ALA A 329 -11.44 -14.75 -5.46
CA ALA A 329 -11.01 -13.52 -6.11
C ALA A 329 -11.93 -13.13 -7.26
N LEU A 330 -12.27 -14.08 -8.15
CA LEU A 330 -13.16 -13.85 -9.27
C LEU A 330 -14.57 -13.45 -8.80
N ALA A 331 -15.09 -14.10 -7.75
CA ALA A 331 -16.38 -13.77 -7.18
C ALA A 331 -16.43 -12.33 -6.65
N ASP A 332 -15.37 -11.87 -5.97
CA ASP A 332 -15.29 -10.50 -5.47
C ASP A 332 -15.05 -9.47 -6.57
N LEU A 333 -14.23 -9.76 -7.58
CA LEU A 333 -14.08 -8.90 -8.76
C LEU A 333 -15.40 -8.72 -9.50
N ASN A 334 -16.21 -9.78 -9.60
CA ASN A 334 -17.53 -9.68 -10.20
C ASN A 334 -18.49 -8.80 -9.40
N LYS A 335 -18.42 -8.82 -8.05
CA LYS A 335 -19.18 -7.87 -7.21
C LYS A 335 -18.67 -6.44 -7.38
N ALA A 336 -17.35 -6.24 -7.38
CA ALA A 336 -16.73 -4.93 -7.60
C ALA A 336 -17.19 -4.34 -8.95
N LEU A 337 -17.13 -5.14 -10.03
CA LEU A 337 -17.55 -4.73 -11.37
C LEU A 337 -19.06 -4.60 -11.53
N ALA A 338 -19.87 -5.30 -10.74
CA ALA A 338 -21.32 -5.06 -10.70
C ALA A 338 -21.64 -3.68 -10.09
N MET A 339 -20.84 -3.21 -9.12
CA MET A 339 -20.98 -1.88 -8.51
C MET A 339 -20.36 -0.79 -9.39
N GLN A 340 -19.20 -1.05 -9.98
CA GLN A 340 -18.49 -0.14 -10.89
C GLN A 340 -18.02 -0.88 -12.15
N PRO A 341 -18.87 -0.97 -13.19
CA PRO A 341 -18.55 -1.71 -14.41
C PRO A 341 -17.34 -1.18 -15.20
N LYS A 342 -16.88 0.02 -14.86
CA LYS A 342 -15.76 0.72 -15.52
C LYS A 342 -14.59 0.95 -14.55
N ASP A 343 -14.35 0.03 -13.62
CA ASP A 343 -13.11 0.05 -12.83
C ASP A 343 -11.97 -0.66 -13.59
N PRO A 344 -10.96 0.07 -14.10
CA PRO A 344 -9.91 -0.53 -14.90
C PRO A 344 -9.05 -1.53 -14.13
N ILE A 345 -8.88 -1.33 -12.81
CA ILE A 345 -8.07 -2.23 -11.98
C ILE A 345 -8.78 -3.58 -11.82
N SER A 346 -10.07 -3.58 -11.49
CA SER A 346 -10.86 -4.82 -11.37
C SER A 346 -10.96 -5.57 -12.70
N LEU A 347 -11.10 -4.86 -13.83
CA LEU A 347 -11.08 -5.48 -15.16
C LEU A 347 -9.72 -6.13 -15.47
N LEU A 348 -8.61 -5.45 -15.17
CA LEU A 348 -7.28 -6.00 -15.36
C LEU A 348 -7.06 -7.26 -14.50
N GLN A 349 -7.42 -7.21 -13.21
CA GLN A 349 -7.32 -8.36 -12.31
C GLN A 349 -8.17 -9.54 -12.79
N ARG A 350 -9.39 -9.28 -13.29
CA ARG A 350 -10.25 -10.34 -13.83
C ARG A 350 -9.72 -10.89 -15.14
N SER A 351 -9.10 -10.05 -15.98
CA SER A 351 -8.49 -10.50 -17.22
C SER A 351 -7.35 -11.49 -16.99
N GLU A 352 -6.57 -11.29 -15.94
CA GLU A 352 -5.48 -12.18 -15.56
C GLU A 352 -6.00 -13.54 -15.07
N ILE A 353 -7.05 -13.55 -14.23
CA ILE A 353 -7.70 -14.80 -13.80
C ILE A 353 -8.36 -15.52 -15.00
N ALA A 354 -8.97 -14.78 -15.93
CA ALA A 354 -9.54 -15.38 -17.13
C ALA A 354 -8.45 -16.06 -17.97
N LEU A 355 -7.28 -15.45 -18.08
CA LEU A 355 -6.13 -16.01 -18.79
C LEU A 355 -5.58 -17.27 -18.10
N SER A 356 -5.42 -17.28 -16.77
CA SER A 356 -4.96 -18.47 -16.03
C SER A 356 -5.92 -19.66 -16.18
N ARG A 357 -7.20 -19.40 -16.49
CA ARG A 357 -8.22 -20.41 -16.80
C ARG A 357 -8.33 -20.78 -18.29
N GLY A 358 -7.47 -20.23 -19.13
CA GLY A 358 -7.51 -20.44 -20.59
C GLY A 358 -8.64 -19.71 -21.32
N ASP A 359 -9.42 -18.84 -20.66
CA ASP A 359 -10.42 -17.99 -21.31
C ASP A 359 -9.78 -16.72 -21.89
N ILE A 360 -9.02 -16.94 -22.96
CA ILE A 360 -8.28 -15.88 -23.69
C ILE A 360 -9.25 -14.80 -24.19
N GLN A 361 -10.48 -15.16 -24.58
CA GLN A 361 -11.45 -14.21 -25.11
C GLN A 361 -12.00 -13.27 -24.03
N ALA A 362 -12.30 -13.79 -22.84
CA ALA A 362 -12.68 -12.95 -21.70
C ALA A 362 -11.51 -12.06 -21.25
N ALA A 363 -10.31 -12.62 -21.15
CA ALA A 363 -9.10 -11.88 -20.79
C ALA A 363 -8.88 -10.67 -21.72
N LYS A 364 -8.90 -10.90 -23.03
CA LYS A 364 -8.74 -9.86 -24.05
C LYS A 364 -9.82 -8.79 -23.99
N ARG A 365 -11.08 -9.18 -23.76
CA ARG A 365 -12.19 -8.22 -23.63
C ARG A 365 -11.99 -7.28 -22.45
N ASP A 366 -11.67 -7.83 -21.29
CA ASP A 366 -11.52 -7.06 -20.07
C ASP A 366 -10.27 -6.16 -20.12
N LEU A 367 -9.13 -6.68 -20.58
CA LEU A 367 -7.91 -5.91 -20.76
C LEU A 367 -8.12 -4.74 -21.74
N LYS A 368 -8.74 -5.00 -22.90
CA LYS A 368 -9.07 -3.96 -23.88
C LYS A 368 -9.98 -2.88 -23.27
N THR A 369 -10.95 -3.29 -22.46
CA THR A 369 -11.87 -2.37 -21.80
C THR A 369 -11.14 -1.52 -20.75
N ALA A 370 -10.25 -2.14 -19.95
CA ALA A 370 -9.44 -1.45 -18.96
C ALA A 370 -8.54 -0.37 -19.60
N MET A 371 -7.82 -0.73 -20.67
CA MET A 371 -6.98 0.21 -21.44
C MET A 371 -7.79 1.32 -22.10
N GLY A 372 -9.00 1.01 -22.58
CA GLY A 372 -9.90 2.01 -23.16
C GLY A 372 -10.47 3.01 -22.13
N ILE A 373 -10.66 2.59 -20.89
CA ILE A 373 -11.12 3.46 -19.79
C ILE A 373 -9.98 4.33 -19.26
N ALA A 374 -8.82 3.73 -19.07
CA ALA A 374 -7.65 4.36 -18.47
C ALA A 374 -6.43 4.02 -19.33
N PRO A 375 -6.06 4.87 -20.32
CA PRO A 375 -4.96 4.60 -21.23
C PRO A 375 -3.62 4.29 -20.53
N GLN A 376 -3.39 4.87 -19.35
CA GLN A 376 -2.19 4.59 -18.53
C GLN A 376 -2.10 3.12 -18.06
N VAL A 377 -3.20 2.37 -18.09
CA VAL A 377 -3.20 0.92 -17.83
C VAL A 377 -2.38 0.20 -18.88
N ALA A 378 -2.35 0.68 -20.13
CA ALA A 378 -1.55 0.08 -21.20
C ALA A 378 -0.05 0.00 -20.85
N ASP A 379 0.41 0.95 -20.02
CA ASP A 379 1.79 1.04 -19.57
C ASP A 379 2.02 0.39 -18.20
N ALA A 380 0.97 -0.11 -17.53
CA ALA A 380 1.13 -0.82 -16.27
C ALA A 380 1.81 -2.18 -16.53
N GLU A 381 2.81 -2.54 -15.72
CA GLU A 381 3.56 -3.80 -15.87
C GLU A 381 2.64 -5.02 -15.96
N GLN A 382 1.66 -5.12 -15.06
CA GLN A 382 0.68 -6.20 -15.04
C GLN A 382 -0.11 -6.30 -16.37
N ALA A 383 -0.50 -5.17 -16.96
CA ALA A 383 -1.23 -5.16 -18.23
C ALA A 383 -0.34 -5.62 -19.40
N ILE A 384 0.95 -5.24 -19.40
CA ILE A 384 1.92 -5.67 -20.40
C ILE A 384 2.16 -7.18 -20.29
N VAL A 385 2.24 -7.74 -19.06
CA VAL A 385 2.33 -9.18 -18.85
C VAL A 385 1.10 -9.90 -19.41
N VAL A 386 -0.11 -9.47 -19.04
CA VAL A 386 -1.33 -10.11 -19.55
C VAL A 386 -1.42 -10.00 -21.08
N ARG A 387 -1.05 -8.84 -21.66
CA ARG A 387 -1.02 -8.64 -23.12
C ARG A 387 -0.01 -9.56 -23.81
N CYS A 388 1.20 -9.67 -23.26
CA CYS A 388 2.24 -10.57 -23.73
C CYS A 388 1.75 -12.02 -23.76
N LEU A 389 1.16 -12.50 -22.66
CA LEU A 389 0.68 -13.87 -22.57
C LEU A 389 -0.49 -14.14 -23.51
N ILE A 390 -1.44 -13.20 -23.63
CA ILE A 390 -2.50 -13.30 -24.66
C ILE A 390 -1.88 -13.39 -26.07
N ALA A 391 -0.83 -12.63 -26.36
CA ALA A 391 -0.14 -12.69 -27.64
C ALA A 391 0.56 -14.04 -27.87
N VAL A 392 1.18 -14.63 -26.83
CA VAL A 392 1.74 -15.99 -26.87
C VAL A 392 0.67 -17.02 -27.22
N GLU A 393 -0.46 -17.00 -26.52
CA GLU A 393 -1.57 -17.95 -26.74
C GLU A 393 -2.21 -17.78 -28.13
N GLU A 394 -2.24 -16.56 -28.66
CA GLU A 394 -2.75 -16.28 -30.01
C GLU A 394 -1.68 -16.46 -31.11
N GLY A 395 -0.47 -16.94 -30.77
CA GLY A 395 0.63 -17.17 -31.71
C GLY A 395 1.28 -15.90 -32.27
N ARG A 396 0.95 -14.72 -31.73
CA ARG A 396 1.53 -13.43 -32.13
C ARG A 396 2.85 -13.19 -31.42
N MET A 397 3.87 -13.96 -31.81
CA MET A 397 5.14 -13.99 -31.10
C MET A 397 5.89 -12.66 -31.16
N ALA A 398 5.81 -11.92 -32.27
CA ALA A 398 6.40 -10.58 -32.37
C ALA A 398 5.85 -9.59 -31.33
N ASP A 399 4.52 -9.58 -31.13
CA ASP A 399 3.86 -8.74 -30.11
C ASP A 399 4.32 -9.12 -28.71
N ALA A 400 4.35 -10.42 -28.40
CA ALA A 400 4.80 -10.94 -27.11
C ALA A 400 6.26 -10.55 -26.82
N ILE A 401 7.14 -10.70 -27.81
CA ILE A 401 8.55 -10.33 -27.67
C ILE A 401 8.71 -8.81 -27.44
N ASN A 402 7.96 -7.97 -28.15
CA ASN A 402 8.01 -6.51 -27.93
C ASN A 402 7.53 -6.10 -26.54
N ASP A 403 6.46 -6.72 -26.06
CA ASP A 403 5.95 -6.50 -24.71
C ASP A 403 6.98 -6.91 -23.65
N MET A 404 7.57 -8.10 -23.79
CA MET A 404 8.58 -8.57 -22.86
C MET A 404 9.88 -7.75 -22.93
N LYS A 405 10.29 -7.27 -24.11
CA LYS A 405 11.39 -6.30 -24.25
C LYS A 405 11.12 -5.03 -23.47
N THR A 406 9.91 -4.50 -23.57
CA THR A 406 9.48 -3.32 -22.78
C THR A 406 9.65 -3.57 -21.29
N LEU A 407 9.33 -4.77 -20.80
CA LEU A 407 9.51 -5.14 -19.39
C LEU A 407 11.00 -5.27 -19.00
N VAL A 408 11.81 -5.89 -19.86
CA VAL A 408 13.27 -6.02 -19.65
C VAL A 408 13.95 -4.64 -19.69
N ASP A 409 13.51 -3.72 -20.54
CA ASP A 409 14.08 -2.38 -20.63
C ASP A 409 13.78 -1.53 -19.38
N ARG A 410 12.64 -1.80 -18.70
CA ARG A 410 12.25 -1.14 -17.45
C ARG A 410 13.04 -1.64 -16.25
N ASP A 411 13.27 -2.95 -16.18
CA ASP A 411 14.17 -3.56 -15.20
C ASP A 411 15.19 -4.49 -15.90
N PRO A 412 16.33 -3.94 -16.35
CA PRO A 412 17.38 -4.71 -17.00
C PRO A 412 18.11 -5.69 -16.07
N THR A 413 17.84 -5.63 -14.76
CA THR A 413 18.46 -6.51 -13.77
C THR A 413 17.62 -7.73 -13.43
N SER A 414 16.34 -7.75 -13.83
CA SER A 414 15.45 -8.89 -13.61
C SER A 414 15.86 -10.09 -14.47
N ILE A 415 16.53 -11.05 -13.84
CA ILE A 415 16.90 -12.34 -14.46
C ILE A 415 15.65 -13.08 -14.94
N VAL A 416 14.55 -13.00 -14.18
CA VAL A 416 13.28 -13.65 -14.54
C VAL A 416 12.73 -13.08 -15.85
N ARG A 417 12.71 -11.75 -16.03
CA ARG A 417 12.26 -11.12 -17.29
C ARG A 417 13.18 -11.46 -18.46
N GLN A 418 14.49 -11.52 -18.21
CA GLN A 418 15.48 -11.89 -19.22
C GLN A 418 15.33 -13.36 -19.67
N LEU A 419 15.09 -14.28 -18.73
CA LEU A 419 14.76 -15.68 -19.03
C LEU A 419 13.46 -15.79 -19.82
N GLN A 420 12.40 -15.07 -19.41
CA GLN A 420 11.13 -15.04 -20.12
C GLN A 420 11.31 -14.55 -21.57
N LEU A 421 12.10 -13.49 -21.79
CA LEU A 421 12.42 -12.99 -23.13
C LEU A 421 13.23 -14.00 -23.96
N ALA A 422 14.24 -14.64 -23.36
CA ALA A 422 15.03 -15.67 -24.02
C ALA A 422 14.15 -16.86 -24.44
N ASN A 423 13.21 -17.27 -23.58
CA ASN A 423 12.26 -18.34 -23.90
C ASN A 423 11.32 -17.94 -25.04
N LEU A 424 10.86 -16.68 -25.10
CA LEU A 424 10.07 -16.19 -26.24
C LEU A 424 10.89 -16.23 -27.54
N TYR A 425 12.16 -15.86 -27.51
CA TYR A 425 13.04 -16.01 -28.67
C TYR A 425 13.22 -17.46 -29.09
N LEU A 426 13.37 -18.40 -28.14
CA LEU A 426 13.45 -19.82 -28.45
C LEU A 426 12.16 -20.35 -29.09
N ARG A 427 10.99 -19.95 -28.57
CA ARG A 427 9.68 -20.30 -29.14
C ARG A 427 9.44 -19.67 -30.51
N ASP A 428 10.04 -18.52 -30.80
CA ASP A 428 10.00 -17.88 -32.13
C ASP A 428 11.09 -18.38 -33.08
N GLU A 429 11.84 -19.43 -32.69
CA GLU A 429 12.94 -20.02 -33.46
C GLU A 429 14.12 -19.05 -33.71
N ARG A 430 14.46 -18.26 -32.69
CA ARG A 430 15.57 -17.27 -32.70
C ARG A 430 16.61 -17.52 -31.61
N PRO A 431 17.23 -18.70 -31.59
CA PRO A 431 18.13 -19.10 -30.50
C PRO A 431 19.35 -18.18 -30.33
N ARG A 432 19.84 -17.51 -31.36
CA ARG A 432 21.01 -16.61 -31.22
C ARG A 432 20.69 -15.38 -30.36
N GLN A 433 19.48 -14.83 -30.47
CA GLN A 433 19.04 -13.72 -29.62
C GLN A 433 18.86 -14.16 -28.17
N ALA A 434 18.36 -15.38 -27.95
CA ALA A 434 18.31 -15.97 -26.61
C ALA A 434 19.73 -16.14 -26.02
N ILE A 435 20.68 -16.69 -26.78
CA ILE A 435 22.08 -16.87 -26.33
C ILE A 435 22.72 -15.54 -25.93
N GLU A 436 22.49 -14.47 -26.69
CA GLU A 436 23.02 -13.14 -26.39
C GLU A 436 22.54 -12.63 -25.02
N ILE A 437 21.22 -12.69 -24.77
CA ILE A 437 20.63 -12.27 -23.49
C ILE A 437 21.17 -13.12 -22.35
N LEU A 438 21.12 -14.45 -22.50
CA LEU A 438 21.53 -15.38 -21.45
C LEU A 438 23.02 -15.27 -21.13
N SER A 439 23.86 -15.01 -22.14
CA SER A 439 25.30 -14.75 -21.92
C SER A 439 25.53 -13.48 -21.11
N ALA A 440 24.80 -12.40 -21.42
CA ALA A 440 24.90 -11.17 -20.65
C ALA A 440 24.47 -11.37 -19.18
N VAL A 441 23.50 -12.25 -18.91
CA VAL A 441 23.15 -12.65 -17.53
C VAL A 441 24.31 -13.40 -16.86
N LEU A 442 24.90 -14.39 -17.55
CA LEU A 442 25.99 -15.21 -17.00
C LEU A 442 27.30 -14.45 -16.81
N ASP A 443 27.51 -13.35 -17.51
CA ASP A 443 28.64 -12.45 -17.23
C ASP A 443 28.52 -11.80 -15.83
N ARG A 444 27.28 -11.59 -15.36
CA ARG A 444 26.98 -11.00 -14.04
C ARG A 444 26.79 -12.05 -12.96
N ASP A 445 26.12 -13.16 -13.29
CA ASP A 445 25.86 -14.29 -12.40
C ASP A 445 26.33 -15.61 -13.05
N PRO A 446 27.64 -15.93 -12.99
CA PRO A 446 28.20 -17.09 -13.68
C PRO A 446 27.77 -18.46 -13.14
N LYS A 447 27.03 -18.50 -12.03
CA LYS A 447 26.62 -19.73 -11.34
C LYS A 447 25.10 -19.96 -11.37
N ASN A 448 24.36 -19.14 -12.13
CA ASN A 448 22.92 -19.31 -12.24
C ASN A 448 22.58 -20.59 -13.03
N ALA A 449 22.09 -21.62 -12.34
CA ALA A 449 21.80 -22.93 -12.93
C ALA A 449 20.75 -22.86 -14.04
N SER A 450 19.64 -22.16 -13.80
CA SER A 450 18.53 -22.05 -14.74
C SER A 450 18.95 -21.29 -16.02
N VAL A 451 19.79 -20.27 -15.90
CA VAL A 451 20.34 -19.53 -17.07
C VAL A 451 21.37 -20.36 -17.82
N LEU A 452 22.26 -21.09 -17.12
CA LEU A 452 23.21 -22.01 -17.77
C LEU A 452 22.47 -23.08 -18.57
N ARG A 453 21.45 -23.70 -17.97
CA ARG A 453 20.57 -24.66 -18.64
C ARG A 453 19.90 -24.06 -19.87
N SER A 454 19.24 -22.91 -19.72
CA SER A 454 18.53 -22.26 -20.82
C SER A 454 19.48 -21.87 -21.97
N ARG A 455 20.72 -21.46 -21.66
CA ARG A 455 21.71 -21.13 -22.68
C ARG A 455 22.21 -22.38 -23.38
N ALA A 456 22.41 -23.47 -22.65
CA ALA A 456 22.76 -24.76 -23.23
C ALA A 456 21.67 -25.26 -24.20
N ASP A 457 20.39 -25.17 -23.84
CA ASP A 457 19.26 -25.52 -24.71
C ASP A 457 19.26 -24.66 -26.01
N ALA A 458 19.56 -23.36 -25.87
CA ALA A 458 19.69 -22.45 -27.01
C ALA A 458 20.91 -22.77 -27.90
N LEU A 459 22.06 -23.12 -27.29
CA LEU A 459 23.28 -23.52 -27.98
C LEU A 459 23.10 -24.83 -28.77
N LEU A 460 22.35 -25.80 -28.22
CA LEU A 460 21.96 -27.00 -28.96
C LEU A 460 21.14 -26.67 -30.20
N SER A 461 20.23 -25.71 -30.10
CA SER A 461 19.38 -25.31 -31.23
C SER A 461 20.17 -24.72 -32.41
N VAL A 462 21.38 -24.20 -32.15
CA VAL A 462 22.31 -23.70 -33.20
C VAL A 462 23.45 -24.66 -33.53
N GLY A 463 23.47 -25.86 -32.93
CA GLY A 463 24.48 -26.89 -33.18
C GLY A 463 25.80 -26.72 -32.40
N GLU A 464 25.88 -25.78 -31.45
CA GLU A 464 27.08 -25.53 -30.63
C GLU A 464 27.13 -26.50 -29.44
N HIS A 465 27.25 -27.80 -29.74
CA HIS A 465 27.08 -28.86 -28.74
C HIS A 465 28.19 -28.87 -27.67
N ALA A 466 29.40 -28.48 -28.04
CA ALA A 466 30.52 -28.44 -27.10
C ALA A 466 30.26 -27.42 -25.98
N ASP A 467 29.77 -26.23 -26.35
CA ASP A 467 29.44 -25.17 -25.41
C ASP A 467 28.18 -25.53 -24.59
N ALA A 468 27.19 -26.17 -25.21
CA ALA A 468 26.01 -26.67 -24.49
C ALA A 468 26.39 -27.69 -23.41
N VAL A 469 27.24 -28.68 -23.74
CA VAL A 469 27.75 -29.65 -22.75
C VAL A 469 28.47 -28.94 -21.61
N ALA A 470 29.33 -27.96 -21.92
CA ALA A 470 30.05 -27.20 -20.89
C ALA A 470 29.10 -26.44 -19.95
N ASP A 471 28.03 -25.86 -20.48
CA ASP A 471 27.02 -25.15 -19.67
C ASP A 471 26.16 -26.10 -18.83
N TYR A 472 25.70 -27.24 -19.38
CA TYR A 472 25.00 -28.24 -18.56
C TYR A 472 25.89 -28.82 -17.46
N GLU A 473 27.17 -29.09 -17.73
CA GLU A 473 28.11 -29.56 -16.71
C GLU A 473 28.27 -28.54 -15.58
N ARG A 474 28.36 -27.24 -15.93
CA ARG A 474 28.39 -26.16 -14.94
C ARG A 474 27.08 -26.08 -14.17
N ALA A 475 25.94 -26.18 -14.84
CA ALA A 475 24.62 -26.16 -14.21
C ALA A 475 24.45 -27.32 -13.23
N ALA A 476 24.78 -28.55 -13.64
CA ALA A 476 24.72 -29.74 -12.80
C ALA A 476 25.63 -29.62 -11.56
N LYS A 477 26.81 -29.01 -11.72
CA LYS A 477 27.78 -28.84 -10.62
C LYS A 477 27.33 -27.85 -9.54
N VAL A 478 26.57 -26.82 -9.90
CA VAL A 478 26.10 -25.79 -8.95
C VAL A 478 24.71 -26.07 -8.40
N THR A 479 23.98 -27.00 -9.00
CA THR A 479 22.63 -27.41 -8.57
C THR A 479 22.73 -28.42 -7.43
N GLN A 480 21.90 -28.27 -6.39
CA GLN A 480 21.85 -29.20 -5.27
C GLN A 480 21.14 -30.50 -5.66
N ASP A 481 21.51 -31.61 -5.01
CA ASP A 481 21.01 -32.96 -5.31
C ASP A 481 19.50 -33.13 -5.14
N ASP A 482 18.86 -32.34 -4.27
CA ASP A 482 17.43 -32.32 -3.99
C ASP A 482 16.66 -31.28 -4.83
N SER A 483 17.35 -30.54 -5.71
CA SER A 483 16.72 -29.56 -6.59
C SER A 483 15.83 -30.24 -7.63
N VAL A 484 14.65 -29.66 -7.84
CA VAL A 484 13.70 -30.06 -8.90
C VAL A 484 14.27 -29.84 -10.31
N GLU A 485 15.27 -28.98 -10.48
CA GLU A 485 15.88 -28.69 -11.80
C GLU A 485 16.95 -29.72 -12.21
N LEU A 486 17.57 -30.41 -11.24
CA LEU A 486 18.72 -31.28 -11.49
C LEU A 486 18.41 -32.43 -12.46
N PRO A 487 17.27 -33.14 -12.38
CA PRO A 487 16.98 -34.24 -13.29
C PRO A 487 16.92 -33.79 -14.76
N GLY A 488 16.31 -32.63 -15.05
CA GLY A 488 16.23 -32.08 -16.40
C GLY A 488 17.60 -31.69 -16.96
N ILE A 489 18.46 -31.09 -16.12
CA ILE A 489 19.84 -30.74 -16.50
C ILE A 489 20.65 -32.00 -16.84
N LEU A 490 20.58 -33.03 -15.98
CA LEU A 490 21.29 -34.30 -16.18
C LEU A 490 20.76 -35.05 -17.40
N ASN A 491 19.45 -35.02 -17.63
CA ASN A 491 18.82 -35.57 -18.82
C ASN A 491 19.37 -34.90 -20.09
N ASN A 492 19.32 -33.57 -20.19
CA ASN A 492 19.77 -32.88 -21.39
C ASN A 492 21.27 -33.08 -21.63
N LEU A 493 22.09 -33.09 -20.58
CA LEU A 493 23.52 -33.44 -20.68
C LEU A 493 23.71 -34.87 -21.22
N ALA A 494 23.01 -35.84 -20.66
CA ALA A 494 23.09 -37.23 -21.08
C ALA A 494 22.66 -37.41 -22.54
N TRP A 495 21.59 -36.72 -22.95
CA TRP A 495 21.08 -36.78 -24.32
C TRP A 495 22.12 -36.33 -25.33
N VAL A 496 22.77 -35.18 -25.10
CA VAL A 496 23.79 -34.64 -26.00
C VAL A 496 25.01 -35.55 -26.05
N LEU A 497 25.46 -36.08 -24.91
CA LEU A 497 26.57 -37.03 -24.83
C LEU A 497 26.26 -38.36 -25.53
N ALA A 498 24.99 -38.76 -25.66
CA ALA A 498 24.60 -39.97 -26.37
C ALA A 498 24.36 -39.76 -27.87
N THR A 499 23.74 -38.64 -28.25
CA THR A 499 23.08 -38.50 -29.56
C THR A 499 23.72 -37.47 -30.48
N SER A 500 24.65 -36.64 -29.98
CA SER A 500 25.31 -35.59 -30.76
C SER A 500 25.86 -36.12 -32.10
N PRO A 501 25.64 -35.41 -33.23
CA PRO A 501 26.25 -35.78 -34.51
C PRO A 501 27.77 -35.63 -34.49
N ASN A 502 28.35 -34.95 -33.50
CA ASN A 502 29.79 -34.81 -33.34
C ASN A 502 30.38 -35.97 -32.52
N ASP A 503 31.11 -36.84 -33.20
CA ASP A 503 31.78 -38.02 -32.65
C ASP A 503 32.72 -37.70 -31.48
N THR A 504 33.37 -36.53 -31.46
CA THR A 504 34.33 -36.20 -30.40
C THR A 504 33.68 -35.77 -29.10
N LEU A 505 32.38 -35.44 -29.14
CA LEU A 505 31.60 -35.05 -27.97
C LEU A 505 30.83 -36.21 -27.36
N ARG A 506 30.57 -37.27 -28.13
CA ARG A 506 29.80 -38.41 -27.63
C ARG A 506 30.60 -39.19 -26.59
N ASP A 507 29.96 -39.46 -25.46
CA ASP A 507 30.48 -40.28 -24.36
C ASP A 507 29.32 -41.07 -23.75
N GLY A 508 29.10 -42.27 -24.29
CA GLY A 508 28.01 -43.15 -23.87
C GLY A 508 28.09 -43.58 -22.39
N ASN A 509 29.30 -43.69 -21.83
CA ASN A 509 29.43 -44.07 -20.41
C ASN A 509 28.93 -42.97 -19.49
N ARG A 510 29.33 -41.72 -19.77
CA ARG A 510 28.82 -40.55 -19.05
C ARG A 510 27.34 -40.32 -19.31
N ALA A 511 26.87 -40.56 -20.53
CA ALA A 511 25.44 -40.48 -20.84
C ALA A 511 24.61 -41.46 -19.99
N VAL A 512 25.05 -42.72 -19.85
CA VAL A 512 24.39 -43.69 -18.98
C VAL A 512 24.45 -43.26 -17.51
N GLU A 513 25.58 -42.72 -17.04
CA GLU A 513 25.73 -42.23 -15.67
C GLU A 513 24.72 -41.12 -15.35
N HIS A 514 24.71 -40.06 -16.16
CA HIS A 514 23.83 -38.91 -15.97
C HIS A 514 22.36 -39.27 -16.21
N GLY A 515 22.04 -40.03 -17.26
CA GLY A 515 20.68 -40.46 -17.57
C GLY A 515 20.10 -41.38 -16.50
N LYS A 516 20.91 -42.29 -15.93
CA LYS A 516 20.47 -43.15 -14.82
C LYS A 516 20.22 -42.33 -13.56
N ARG A 517 21.09 -41.38 -13.25
CA ARG A 517 20.90 -40.48 -12.09
C ARG A 517 19.62 -39.65 -12.24
N ALA A 518 19.36 -39.10 -13.43
CA ALA A 518 18.12 -38.37 -13.73
C ALA A 518 16.88 -39.26 -13.55
N ALA A 519 16.93 -40.50 -14.05
CA ALA A 519 15.83 -41.46 -13.91
C ALA A 519 15.59 -41.85 -12.44
N GLU A 520 16.64 -42.02 -11.63
CA GLU A 520 16.53 -42.31 -10.20
C GLU A 520 15.86 -41.15 -9.42
N LEU A 521 16.27 -39.91 -9.71
CA LEU A 521 15.71 -38.71 -9.06
C LEU A 521 14.22 -38.52 -9.36
N THR A 522 13.79 -38.89 -10.57
CA THR A 522 12.37 -38.85 -10.99
C THR A 522 11.62 -40.14 -10.67
N GLN A 523 12.24 -41.08 -9.94
CA GLN A 523 11.66 -42.38 -9.61
C GLN A 523 11.19 -43.17 -10.85
N PHE A 524 11.86 -42.96 -11.99
CA PHE A 524 11.57 -43.59 -13.28
C PHE A 524 10.16 -43.28 -13.81
N LYS A 525 9.64 -42.09 -13.50
CA LYS A 525 8.28 -41.63 -13.89
C LYS A 525 8.26 -40.66 -15.06
N GLU A 526 9.40 -40.40 -15.69
CA GLU A 526 9.49 -39.46 -16.81
C GLU A 526 9.91 -40.19 -18.09
N ALA A 527 8.99 -40.31 -19.05
CA ALA A 527 9.20 -41.06 -20.29
C ALA A 527 10.42 -40.57 -21.08
N HIS A 528 10.57 -39.26 -21.23
CA HIS A 528 11.68 -38.65 -21.96
C HIS A 528 13.05 -38.96 -21.31
N ILE A 529 13.13 -39.00 -19.97
CA ILE A 529 14.36 -39.35 -19.25
C ILE A 529 14.73 -40.83 -19.45
N LEU A 530 13.74 -41.72 -19.45
CA LEU A 530 13.97 -43.13 -19.75
C LEU A 530 14.48 -43.32 -21.20
N SER A 531 14.00 -42.51 -22.14
CA SER A 531 14.50 -42.53 -23.52
C SER A 531 15.96 -42.08 -23.61
N THR A 532 16.33 -41.02 -22.89
CA THR A 532 17.73 -40.58 -22.82
C THR A 532 18.65 -41.65 -22.23
N LEU A 533 18.21 -42.34 -21.17
CA LEU A 533 18.96 -43.47 -20.62
C LEU A 533 19.13 -44.59 -21.66
N ALA A 534 18.10 -44.87 -22.45
CA ALA A 534 18.18 -45.83 -23.55
C ALA A 534 19.19 -45.39 -24.63
N ALA A 535 19.20 -44.10 -24.99
CA ALA A 535 20.16 -43.54 -25.93
C ALA A 535 21.61 -43.71 -25.45
N GLY A 536 21.86 -43.50 -24.15
CA GLY A 536 23.16 -43.77 -23.54
C GLY A 536 23.60 -45.23 -23.66
N TYR A 537 22.69 -46.17 -23.39
CA TYR A 537 22.96 -47.61 -23.57
C TYR A 537 23.22 -47.97 -25.03
N ALA A 538 22.49 -47.38 -25.97
CA ALA A 538 22.72 -47.58 -27.39
C ALA A 538 24.10 -47.05 -27.83
N GLU A 539 24.57 -45.93 -27.27
CA GLU A 539 25.89 -45.36 -27.59
C GLU A 539 27.04 -46.25 -27.14
N ILE A 540 26.93 -46.95 -26.00
CA ILE A 540 27.93 -47.93 -25.58
C ILE A 540 27.77 -49.30 -26.28
N GLY A 541 26.78 -49.45 -27.15
CA GLY A 541 26.49 -50.68 -27.91
C GLY A 541 25.68 -51.73 -27.13
N ASP A 542 25.17 -51.41 -25.94
CA ASP A 542 24.29 -52.29 -25.15
C ASP A 542 22.83 -52.14 -25.60
N PHE A 543 22.55 -52.64 -26.82
CA PHE A 543 21.22 -52.54 -27.42
C PHE A 543 20.14 -53.31 -26.67
N GLU A 544 20.50 -54.35 -25.90
CA GLU A 544 19.55 -55.09 -25.08
C GLU A 544 18.94 -54.17 -24.02
N LYS A 545 19.78 -53.43 -23.28
CA LYS A 545 19.30 -52.43 -22.32
C LYS A 545 18.69 -51.20 -22.98
N ALA A 546 19.20 -50.76 -24.13
CA ALA A 546 18.58 -49.65 -24.88
C ALA A 546 17.11 -49.98 -25.22
N ILE A 547 16.85 -51.18 -25.74
CA ILE A 547 15.49 -51.65 -26.06
C ILE A 547 14.65 -51.84 -24.78
N GLU A 548 15.24 -52.28 -23.67
CA GLU A 548 14.54 -52.39 -22.38
C GLU A 548 14.03 -51.02 -21.91
N TRP A 549 14.90 -50.02 -21.83
CA TRP A 549 14.55 -48.69 -21.33
C TRP A 549 13.69 -47.90 -22.30
N SER A 550 13.97 -47.97 -23.61
CA SER A 550 13.17 -47.28 -24.62
C SER A 550 11.75 -47.84 -24.70
N ARG A 551 11.55 -49.15 -24.47
CA ARG A 551 10.21 -49.72 -24.34
C ARG A 551 9.45 -49.18 -23.13
N LYS A 552 10.12 -49.06 -21.97
CA LYS A 552 9.51 -48.45 -20.77
C LYS A 552 9.16 -46.98 -21.02
N ALA A 553 10.01 -46.25 -21.75
CA ALA A 553 9.74 -44.88 -22.16
C ALA A 553 8.48 -44.78 -23.04
N VAL A 554 8.33 -45.66 -24.03
CA VAL A 554 7.13 -45.73 -24.88
C VAL A 554 5.89 -46.11 -24.07
N GLU A 555 5.95 -47.14 -23.24
CA GLU A 555 4.82 -47.59 -22.40
C GLU A 555 4.31 -46.47 -21.49
N LEU A 556 5.23 -45.71 -20.87
CA LEU A 556 4.90 -44.56 -20.02
C LEU A 556 4.41 -43.36 -20.85
N GLY A 557 5.02 -43.09 -22.00
CA GLY A 557 4.57 -42.02 -22.90
C GLY A 557 3.16 -42.26 -23.45
N GLU A 558 2.76 -43.51 -23.68
CA GLU A 558 1.39 -43.87 -24.07
C GLU A 558 0.38 -43.67 -22.94
N SER A 559 0.76 -43.91 -21.68
CA SER A 559 -0.14 -43.68 -20.54
C SER A 559 -0.39 -42.21 -20.26
N ASP A 560 0.61 -41.37 -20.56
CA ASP A 560 0.62 -39.95 -20.18
C ASP A 560 0.19 -39.04 -21.34
N GLU A 561 -0.30 -39.61 -22.45
CA GLU A 561 -0.67 -38.88 -23.69
C GLU A 561 0.46 -37.94 -24.18
N ASN A 562 1.71 -38.39 -24.06
CA ASN A 562 2.89 -37.57 -24.32
C ASN A 562 2.98 -37.13 -25.80
N GLU A 563 3.20 -35.84 -26.04
CA GLU A 563 3.29 -35.25 -27.39
C GLU A 563 4.42 -35.84 -28.25
N GLN A 564 5.47 -36.37 -27.62
CA GLN A 564 6.66 -36.92 -28.29
C GLN A 564 6.57 -38.44 -28.51
N ILE A 565 5.41 -39.06 -28.27
CA ILE A 565 5.27 -40.53 -28.30
C ILE A 565 5.73 -41.16 -29.62
N GLU A 566 5.50 -40.50 -30.75
CA GLU A 566 5.93 -41.02 -32.06
C GLU A 566 7.45 -41.04 -32.20
N GLN A 567 8.14 -40.03 -31.66
CA GLN A 567 9.60 -40.02 -31.62
C GLN A 567 10.16 -41.13 -30.74
N LEU A 568 9.56 -41.37 -29.57
CA LEU A 568 9.97 -42.46 -28.68
C LEU A 568 9.84 -43.83 -29.37
N LYS A 569 8.79 -44.03 -30.19
CA LYS A 569 8.61 -45.24 -31.00
C LYS A 569 9.66 -45.36 -32.11
N GLU A 570 10.03 -44.26 -32.76
CA GLU A 570 11.09 -44.22 -33.78
C GLU A 570 12.46 -44.56 -33.18
N GLU A 571 12.78 -44.02 -32.01
CA GLU A 571 13.99 -44.34 -31.25
C GLU A 571 14.05 -45.83 -30.91
N LEU A 572 12.96 -46.39 -30.38
CA LEU A 572 12.85 -47.81 -30.08
C LEU A 572 13.09 -48.70 -31.30
N GLU A 573 12.51 -48.33 -32.44
CA GLU A 573 12.68 -49.08 -33.69
C GLU A 573 14.12 -48.96 -34.22
N SER A 574 14.77 -47.81 -34.06
CA SER A 574 16.20 -47.66 -34.36
C SER A 574 17.04 -48.62 -33.52
N TYR A 575 16.78 -48.71 -32.21
CA TYR A 575 17.53 -49.60 -31.32
C TYR A 575 17.29 -51.09 -31.62
N ARG A 576 16.08 -51.48 -32.04
CA ARG A 576 15.80 -52.86 -32.52
C ARG A 576 16.63 -53.25 -33.74
N GLN A 577 17.06 -52.27 -34.53
CA GLN A 577 17.93 -52.45 -35.69
C GLN A 577 19.42 -52.36 -35.33
N ASN A 578 19.77 -52.30 -34.04
CA ASN A 578 21.12 -52.05 -33.52
C ASN A 578 21.74 -50.74 -34.06
N LYS A 579 20.91 -49.70 -34.22
CA LYS A 579 21.35 -48.38 -34.67
C LYS A 579 21.19 -47.36 -33.54
N PRO A 580 22.29 -46.71 -33.09
CA PRO A 580 22.19 -45.60 -32.16
C PRO A 580 21.39 -44.45 -32.76
N TRP A 581 20.69 -43.71 -31.89
CA TRP A 581 19.97 -42.51 -32.30
C TRP A 581 20.94 -41.34 -32.45
N ARG A 582 20.74 -40.54 -33.49
CA ARG A 582 21.52 -39.33 -33.75
C ARG A 582 20.57 -38.18 -33.98
N GLU A 583 20.72 -37.12 -33.20
CA GLU A 583 19.90 -35.94 -33.37
C GLU A 583 20.23 -35.25 -34.69
N LYS A 584 19.19 -34.85 -35.44
CA LYS A 584 19.34 -34.01 -36.63
C LYS A 584 19.23 -32.55 -36.22
N GLN A 585 20.30 -31.78 -36.38
CA GLN A 585 20.29 -30.33 -36.15
C GLN A 585 20.03 -29.58 -37.45
N GLU A 586 18.77 -29.28 -37.73
CA GLU A 586 18.37 -28.35 -38.79
C GLU A 586 17.24 -27.44 -38.26
N LEU A 587 17.56 -26.55 -37.32
CA LEU A 587 16.64 -25.44 -37.02
C LEU A 587 16.92 -24.32 -38.03
N GLU A 588 15.92 -24.02 -38.86
CA GLU A 588 15.96 -22.83 -39.70
C GLU A 588 15.59 -21.62 -38.85
N GLU A 589 16.58 -20.76 -38.56
CA GLU A 589 16.37 -19.58 -37.71
C GLU A 589 15.39 -18.59 -38.35
N ASN A 590 14.42 -18.13 -37.56
CA ASN A 590 13.46 -17.13 -38.01
C ASN A 590 14.14 -15.77 -38.19
N LYS A 591 14.24 -15.35 -39.46
CA LYS A 591 14.87 -14.09 -39.87
C LYS A 591 13.88 -12.96 -40.13
N VAL A 592 12.58 -13.18 -39.96
CA VAL A 592 11.56 -12.14 -40.16
C VAL A 592 11.81 -11.03 -39.13
N PRO A 593 11.89 -9.75 -39.50
CA PRO A 593 12.08 -8.68 -38.51
C PRO A 593 10.96 -8.66 -37.46
N ILE A 594 11.32 -8.46 -36.19
CA ILE A 594 10.36 -8.19 -35.13
C ILE A 594 10.00 -6.71 -35.22
N LEU A 595 8.89 -6.43 -35.88
CA LEU A 595 8.38 -5.07 -36.04
C LEU A 595 7.72 -4.63 -34.75
N SER A 596 8.00 -3.41 -34.29
CA SER A 596 7.22 -2.79 -33.22
C SER A 596 5.83 -2.39 -33.73
N PRO A 597 4.84 -2.17 -32.85
CA PRO A 597 3.56 -1.57 -33.24
C PRO A 597 3.72 -0.23 -33.97
N GLU A 598 4.80 0.51 -33.72
CA GLU A 598 5.11 1.79 -34.37
C GLU A 598 5.70 1.61 -35.78
N ASP A 599 6.33 0.47 -36.04
CA ASP A 599 6.88 0.10 -37.36
C ASP A 599 5.81 -0.45 -38.32
N LEU A 600 4.66 -0.86 -37.79
CA LEU A 600 3.48 -1.24 -38.56
C LEU A 600 2.78 0.01 -39.09
N ILE A 601 3.34 0.63 -40.13
CA ILE A 601 2.61 1.61 -40.92
C ILE A 601 1.46 0.85 -41.62
N ASP A 602 0.21 1.17 -41.26
CA ASP A 602 -1.01 0.70 -41.94
C ASP A 602 -0.80 0.84 -43.46
N THR A 603 -0.63 -0.30 -44.15
CA THR A 603 -0.48 -0.38 -45.61
C THR A 603 -1.70 -1.01 -46.24
#